data_AF-A0A7X7NV41-F1
#
_entry.id   AF-A0A7X7NV41-F1
#
_cell.length_a   1.000
_cell.length_b   1.000
_cell.length_c   1.000
_cell.angle_alpha   90.00
_cell.angle_beta   90.00
_cell.angle_gamma   90.00
#
_symmetry.space_group_name_H-M   'P 1'
#
loop_
_entity.id
_entity.type
_entity.pdbx_description
1 polymer ?
#
loop_
_entity_poly.entity_id
_entity_poly.type
_entity_poly.pdbx_seq_one_letter_code
_entity_poly.pdbx_strand_id
1 'polypeptide(L)'
;MLLQMLNRKEKLKFLDLALHLVSIDGEPSNFEGRILMMMLAEIGDEVASEYTFTLSDDYEKTISFFEESPVTVRNIVFLNISKLPLFDDLYNTKQHFFLEEIRTRFGITDAKKKQLMRLVYDERDLNEKIRRAVNS
;
A
#
# COMPACT_ATOMS: atom_id res chain seq x y z
N MET A 1 0.47 -9.62 3.79
CA MET A 1 -0.09 -8.81 2.67
C MET A 1 -0.26 -9.71 1.44
N LEU A 2 -0.60 -9.18 0.25
CA LEU A 2 -0.56 -9.94 -1.02
C LEU A 2 0.66 -9.58 -1.91
N LEU A 3 1.69 -8.96 -1.32
CA LEU A 3 2.86 -8.48 -2.06
C LEU A 3 3.74 -9.61 -2.62
N GLN A 4 3.69 -10.79 -2.00
CA GLN A 4 4.33 -12.01 -2.49
C GLN A 4 3.80 -12.47 -3.86
N MET A 5 2.59 -12.03 -4.25
CA MET A 5 2.02 -12.35 -5.56
C MET A 5 2.55 -11.44 -6.68
N LEU A 6 3.26 -10.37 -6.31
CA LEU A 6 3.87 -9.44 -7.25
C LEU A 6 5.26 -9.94 -7.67
N ASN A 7 5.63 -9.69 -8.91
CA ASN A 7 7.00 -9.92 -9.36
C ASN A 7 7.96 -8.86 -8.78
N ARG A 8 9.27 -9.11 -8.90
CA ARG A 8 10.31 -8.21 -8.35
C ARG A 8 10.15 -6.74 -8.76
N LYS A 9 9.83 -6.46 -10.02
CA LYS A 9 9.68 -5.07 -10.51
C LYS A 9 8.43 -4.41 -9.93
N GLU A 10 7.32 -5.14 -9.89
CA GLU A 10 6.06 -4.67 -9.29
C GLU A 10 6.21 -4.40 -7.80
N LYS A 11 6.98 -5.23 -7.09
CA LYS A 11 7.31 -5.05 -5.68
C LYS A 11 8.06 -3.74 -5.42
N LEU A 12 9.11 -3.46 -6.21
CA LEU A 12 9.87 -2.20 -6.11
C LEU A 12 8.99 -0.98 -6.42
N LYS A 13 8.18 -1.07 -7.48
CA LYS A 13 7.22 0.00 -7.81
C LYS A 13 6.14 0.20 -6.77
N PHE A 14 5.72 -0.86 -6.09
CA PHE A 14 4.80 -0.74 -4.98
C PHE A 14 5.41 0.04 -3.81
N LEU A 15 6.69 -0.19 -3.51
CA LEU A 15 7.41 0.55 -2.47
C LEU A 15 7.49 2.04 -2.79
N ASP A 16 7.80 2.39 -4.04
CA ASP A 16 7.81 3.80 -4.49
C ASP A 16 6.44 4.44 -4.24
N LEU A 17 5.37 3.77 -4.66
CA LEU A 17 4.00 4.27 -4.48
C LEU A 17 3.61 4.39 -3.01
N ALA A 18 4.02 3.42 -2.18
CA ALA A 18 3.80 3.45 -0.76
C ALA A 18 4.53 4.62 -0.09
N LEU A 19 5.78 4.87 -0.45
CA LEU A 19 6.55 6.00 0.06
C LEU A 19 5.85 7.32 -0.26
N HIS A 20 5.37 7.49 -1.50
CA HIS A 20 4.59 8.67 -1.88
C HIS A 20 3.34 8.88 -1.01
N LEU A 21 2.59 7.82 -0.70
CA LEU A 21 1.41 7.93 0.18
C LEU A 21 1.79 8.40 1.58
N VAL A 22 2.86 7.85 2.16
CA VAL A 22 3.19 8.14 3.56
C VAL A 22 3.80 9.54 3.70
N SER A 23 4.55 10.00 2.69
CA SER A 23 5.18 11.32 2.70
C SER A 23 4.27 12.47 2.23
N ILE A 24 3.00 12.22 1.90
CA ILE A 24 2.02 13.23 1.43
C ILE A 24 1.82 14.40 2.41
N ASP A 25 2.06 14.16 3.69
CA ASP A 25 1.90 15.16 4.75
C ASP A 25 3.18 15.87 5.16
N GLY A 26 4.32 15.52 4.55
CA GLY A 26 5.59 16.24 4.72
C GLY A 26 6.29 16.05 6.07
N GLU A 27 5.69 15.38 7.06
CA GLU A 27 6.37 14.94 8.27
C GLU A 27 6.52 13.40 8.34
N PRO A 28 7.67 12.88 7.87
CA PRO A 28 8.15 11.55 8.21
C PRO A 28 8.32 11.38 9.72
N SER A 29 7.47 10.58 10.35
CA SER A 29 7.65 10.18 11.75
C SER A 29 8.07 8.71 11.85
N ASN A 30 8.26 8.21 13.08
CA ASN A 30 8.47 6.78 13.39
C ASN A 30 7.49 5.82 12.66
N PHE A 31 6.38 6.36 12.16
CA PHE A 31 5.40 5.69 11.31
C PHE A 31 5.95 5.22 9.95
N GLU A 32 6.71 6.05 9.22
CA GLU A 32 7.30 5.66 7.92
C GLU A 32 8.21 4.44 8.10
N GLY A 33 9.09 4.47 9.11
CA GLY A 33 9.99 3.36 9.41
C GLY A 33 9.27 2.05 9.73
N ARG A 34 8.12 2.09 10.44
CA ARG A 34 7.34 0.89 10.77
C ARG A 34 6.61 0.31 9.58
N ILE A 35 5.99 1.14 8.75
CA ILE A 35 5.34 0.69 7.51
C ILE A 35 6.38 0.11 6.56
N LEU A 36 7.53 0.77 6.43
CA LEU A 36 8.62 0.30 5.60
C LEU A 36 9.16 -1.05 6.07
N MET A 37 9.40 -1.24 7.37
CA MET A 37 9.80 -2.54 7.91
C MET A 37 8.77 -3.63 7.62
N MET A 38 7.48 -3.33 7.74
CA MET A 38 6.41 -4.28 7.43
C MET A 38 6.39 -4.64 5.94
N MET A 39 6.57 -3.66 5.07
CA MET A 39 6.67 -3.91 3.63
C MET A 39 7.90 -4.74 3.31
N LEU A 40 9.09 -4.32 3.75
CA LEU A 40 10.35 -5.03 3.51
C LEU A 40 10.27 -6.51 3.94
N ALA A 41 9.65 -6.80 5.08
CA ALA A 41 9.40 -8.16 5.53
C ALA A 41 8.49 -8.99 4.59
N GLU A 42 7.54 -8.35 3.91
CA GLU A 42 6.58 -8.99 3.00
C GLU A 42 7.12 -9.19 1.58
N ILE A 43 8.03 -8.33 1.11
CA ILE A 43 8.63 -8.42 -0.22
C ILE A 43 9.84 -9.35 -0.30
N GLY A 44 10.49 -9.64 0.84
CA GLY A 44 11.59 -10.58 1.01
C GLY A 44 12.97 -9.93 0.94
N ASP A 45 13.94 -10.52 1.65
CA ASP A 45 15.28 -9.96 1.91
C ASP A 45 16.05 -9.58 0.63
N GLU A 46 15.91 -10.36 -0.44
CA GLU A 46 16.56 -10.08 -1.72
C GLU A 46 16.14 -8.72 -2.29
N VAL A 47 14.83 -8.42 -2.28
CA VAL A 47 14.29 -7.16 -2.80
C VAL A 47 14.54 -6.01 -1.82
N ALA A 48 14.45 -6.30 -0.52
CA ALA A 48 14.68 -5.33 0.54
C ALA A 48 16.12 -4.78 0.52
N SER A 49 17.10 -5.63 0.22
CA SER A 49 18.54 -5.27 0.20
C SER A 49 18.91 -4.25 -0.89
N GLU A 50 18.09 -4.14 -1.93
CA GLU A 50 18.35 -3.29 -3.10
C GLU A 50 17.60 -1.95 -3.04
N TYR A 51 16.61 -1.85 -2.14
CA TYR A 51 15.81 -0.64 -2.04
C TYR A 51 16.55 0.41 -1.20
N THR A 52 17.15 1.38 -1.88
CA THR A 52 17.66 2.59 -1.23
C THR A 52 16.65 3.72 -1.38
N PHE A 53 16.23 4.32 -0.26
CA PHE A 53 15.22 5.39 -0.19
C PHE A 53 15.50 6.63 -1.05
N THR A 54 16.76 6.82 -1.44
CA THR A 54 17.20 7.89 -2.35
C THR A 54 16.88 7.64 -3.83
N LEU A 55 16.26 6.50 -4.16
CA LEU A 55 16.07 6.00 -5.52
C LEU A 55 14.58 5.80 -5.88
N SER A 56 13.64 6.39 -5.13
CA SER A 56 12.23 6.33 -5.52
C SER A 56 12.08 6.93 -6.91
N ASP A 57 11.57 6.15 -7.85
CA ASP A 57 11.37 6.66 -9.21
C ASP A 57 10.31 7.76 -9.21
N ASP A 58 10.28 8.52 -10.30
CA ASP A 58 9.27 9.57 -10.48
C ASP A 58 7.85 9.01 -10.30
N TYR A 59 7.02 9.71 -9.52
CA TYR A 59 5.66 9.30 -9.17
C TYR A 59 4.84 8.93 -10.42
N GLU A 60 4.90 9.74 -11.47
CA GLU A 60 4.13 9.50 -12.69
C GLU A 60 4.62 8.27 -13.46
N LYS A 61 5.93 7.99 -13.45
CA LYS A 61 6.43 6.72 -14.01
C LYS A 61 5.94 5.51 -13.24
N THR A 62 5.87 5.60 -11.91
CA THR A 62 5.35 4.53 -11.06
C THR A 62 3.86 4.31 -11.29
N ILE A 63 3.07 5.37 -11.41
CA ILE A 63 1.65 5.27 -11.77
C ILE A 63 1.49 4.66 -13.16
N SER A 64 2.18 5.19 -14.18
CA SER A 64 2.08 4.72 -15.57
C SER A 64 2.41 3.23 -15.69
N PHE A 65 3.43 2.75 -14.96
CA PHE A 65 3.76 1.32 -14.91
C PHE A 65 2.57 0.46 -14.45
N PHE A 66 1.86 0.90 -13.41
CA PHE A 66 0.70 0.16 -12.92
C PHE A 66 -0.54 0.35 -13.78
N GLU A 67 -0.72 1.49 -14.46
CA GLU A 67 -1.83 1.67 -15.41
C GLU A 67 -1.81 0.62 -16.52
N GLU A 68 -0.62 0.29 -17.03
CA GLU A 68 -0.41 -0.73 -18.07
C GLU A 68 -0.37 -2.17 -17.52
N SER A 69 -0.32 -2.33 -16.19
CA SER A 69 -0.22 -3.65 -15.56
C SER A 69 -1.53 -4.45 -15.64
N PRO A 70 -1.46 -5.80 -15.56
CA PRO A 70 -2.66 -6.64 -15.53
C PRO A 70 -3.63 -6.23 -14.42
N VAL A 71 -4.93 -6.41 -14.67
CA VAL A 71 -6.01 -6.07 -13.71
C VAL A 71 -5.76 -6.68 -12.32
N THR A 72 -5.25 -7.92 -12.27
CA THR A 72 -4.90 -8.60 -11.02
C THR A 72 -3.83 -7.83 -10.24
N VAL A 73 -2.77 -7.37 -10.90
CA VAL A 73 -1.70 -6.58 -10.30
C VAL A 73 -2.25 -5.25 -9.77
N ARG A 74 -3.03 -4.53 -10.58
CA ARG A 74 -3.66 -3.26 -10.16
C ARG A 74 -4.56 -3.44 -8.93
N ASN A 75 -5.34 -4.52 -8.88
CA ASN A 75 -6.17 -4.84 -7.72
C ASN A 75 -5.34 -5.19 -6.48
N ILE A 76 -4.24 -5.94 -6.63
CA ILE A 76 -3.33 -6.28 -5.53
C ILE A 76 -2.69 -5.00 -4.98
N VAL A 77 -2.17 -4.14 -5.85
CA VAL A 77 -1.57 -2.86 -5.46
C VAL A 77 -2.58 -1.99 -4.73
N PHE A 78 -3.78 -1.80 -5.31
CA PHE A 78 -4.83 -0.99 -4.69
C PHE A 78 -5.30 -1.55 -3.34
N LEU A 79 -5.42 -2.88 -3.23
CA LEU A 79 -5.78 -3.52 -1.96
C LEU A 79 -4.71 -3.24 -0.90
N ASN A 80 -3.43 -3.44 -1.19
CA ASN A 80 -2.37 -3.29 -0.20
C ASN A 80 -2.10 -1.81 0.15
N ILE A 81 -2.14 -0.90 -0.83
CA ILE A 81 -1.97 0.55 -0.57
C ILE A 81 -3.10 1.09 0.32
N SER A 82 -4.33 0.59 0.14
CA SER A 82 -5.50 1.00 0.94
C SER A 82 -5.42 0.54 2.40
N LYS A 83 -4.56 -0.43 2.74
CA LYS A 83 -4.33 -0.85 4.13
C LYS A 83 -3.46 0.15 4.88
N LEU A 84 -2.59 0.88 4.19
CA LEU A 84 -1.55 1.69 4.82
C LEU A 84 -2.10 2.78 5.74
N PRO A 85 -3.12 3.57 5.33
CA PRO A 85 -3.69 4.58 6.21
C PRO A 85 -4.37 4.03 7.46
N LEU A 86 -4.73 2.74 7.45
CA LEU A 86 -5.43 2.10 8.57
C LEU A 86 -4.49 1.60 9.68
N PHE A 87 -3.17 1.63 9.47
CA PHE A 87 -2.22 1.18 10.49
C PHE A 87 -2.05 2.14 11.67
N ASP A 88 -2.47 3.41 11.54
CA ASP A 88 -2.23 4.44 12.57
C ASP A 88 -3.47 5.28 12.86
N ASP A 89 -4.67 4.84 12.45
CA ASP A 89 -5.93 5.59 12.61
C ASP A 89 -5.92 7.02 12.02
N LEU A 90 -4.89 7.38 11.25
CA LEU A 90 -4.64 8.71 10.68
C LEU A 90 -5.15 8.85 9.25
N TYR A 91 -6.21 8.13 8.88
CA TYR A 91 -6.84 8.32 7.56
C TYR A 91 -7.31 9.76 7.41
N ASN A 92 -6.63 10.51 6.55
CA ASN A 92 -6.91 11.92 6.33
C ASN A 92 -7.38 12.21 4.89
N THR A 93 -7.83 13.45 4.68
CA THR A 93 -8.40 13.89 3.40
C THR A 93 -7.41 13.78 2.23
N LYS A 94 -6.11 14.00 2.45
CA LYS A 94 -5.11 13.91 1.37
C LYS A 94 -4.85 12.45 0.98
N GLN A 95 -4.73 11.57 1.96
CA GLN A 95 -4.63 10.13 1.71
C GLN A 95 -5.89 9.59 1.01
N HIS A 96 -7.08 10.11 1.38
CA HIS A 96 -8.32 9.81 0.65
C HIS A 96 -8.22 10.21 -0.82
N PHE A 97 -7.84 11.46 -1.11
CA PHE A 97 -7.72 11.93 -2.50
C PHE A 97 -6.68 11.15 -3.29
N PHE A 98 -5.54 10.81 -2.68
CA PHE A 98 -4.53 9.98 -3.31
C PHE A 98 -5.04 8.58 -3.66
N LEU A 99 -5.78 7.93 -2.76
CA LEU A 99 -6.39 6.63 -3.06
C LEU A 99 -7.46 6.73 -4.17
N GLU A 100 -8.24 7.82 -4.22
CA GLU A 100 -9.18 8.03 -5.32
C GLU A 100 -8.51 8.28 -6.67
N GLU A 101 -7.37 9.00 -6.65
CA GLU A 101 -6.54 9.19 -7.84
C GLU A 101 -6.04 7.84 -8.35
N ILE A 102 -5.38 7.05 -7.50
CA ILE A 102 -4.90 5.71 -7.85
C ILE A 102 -6.04 4.85 -8.38
N ARG A 103 -7.18 4.82 -7.69
CA ARG A 103 -8.35 4.04 -8.10
C ARG A 103 -8.76 4.41 -9.54
N THR A 104 -8.80 5.70 -9.84
CA THR A 104 -9.21 6.22 -11.14
C THR A 104 -8.19 5.86 -12.21
N ARG A 105 -6.89 6.14 -11.97
CA ARG A 105 -5.78 5.82 -12.88
C ARG A 105 -5.71 4.32 -13.18
N PHE A 106 -5.93 3.48 -12.17
CA PHE A 106 -5.89 2.01 -12.32
C PHE A 106 -7.16 1.41 -12.93
N GLY A 107 -8.16 2.24 -13.27
CA GLY A 107 -9.43 1.79 -13.83
C GLY A 107 -10.23 0.89 -12.87
N ILE A 108 -10.14 1.12 -11.57
CA ILE A 108 -10.83 0.34 -10.54
C ILE A 108 -12.25 0.90 -10.37
N THR A 109 -13.24 0.08 -10.75
CA THR A 109 -14.65 0.45 -10.61
C THR A 109 -15.06 0.61 -9.15
N ASP A 110 -16.10 1.40 -8.89
CA ASP A 110 -16.60 1.61 -7.52
C ASP A 110 -17.06 0.30 -6.87
N ALA A 111 -17.64 -0.61 -7.67
CA ALA A 111 -18.01 -1.95 -7.22
C ALA A 111 -16.78 -2.74 -6.76
N LYS A 112 -15.68 -2.69 -7.52
CA LYS A 112 -14.42 -3.36 -7.17
C LYS A 112 -13.78 -2.71 -5.95
N LYS A 113 -13.71 -1.38 -5.91
CA LYS A 113 -13.25 -0.61 -4.75
C LYS A 113 -13.98 -1.04 -3.48
N LYS A 114 -15.31 -1.06 -3.51
CA LYS A 114 -16.15 -1.48 -2.37
C LYS A 114 -15.83 -2.92 -1.93
N GLN A 115 -15.64 -3.83 -2.89
CA GLN A 115 -15.26 -5.21 -2.59
C GLN A 115 -13.89 -5.29 -1.91
N LEU A 116 -12.87 -4.60 -2.44
CA LEU A 116 -11.51 -4.63 -1.89
C LEU A 116 -11.45 -3.95 -0.51
N MET A 117 -12.08 -2.79 -0.36
CA MET A 117 -12.15 -2.08 0.93
C MET A 117 -12.84 -2.91 2.01
N ARG A 118 -13.90 -3.65 1.66
CA ARG A 118 -14.55 -4.56 2.62
C ARG A 118 -13.56 -5.59 3.17
N LEU A 119 -12.76 -6.21 2.32
CA LEU A 119 -11.74 -7.18 2.75
C LEU A 119 -10.69 -6.54 3.65
N VAL A 120 -10.29 -5.31 3.34
CA VAL A 120 -9.35 -4.54 4.18
C VAL A 120 -9.91 -4.28 5.58
N TYR A 121 -11.17 -3.86 5.68
CA TYR A 121 -11.82 -3.64 6.98
C TYR A 121 -12.06 -4.96 7.74
N ASP A 122 -12.49 -6.01 7.06
CA ASP A 122 -12.70 -7.33 7.67
C ASP A 122 -11.40 -7.87 8.30
N GLU A 123 -10.25 -7.68 7.64
CA GLU A 123 -8.93 -8.04 8.15
C GLU A 123 -8.52 -7.19 9.37
N ARG A 124 -8.74 -5.87 9.32
CA ARG A 124 -8.47 -4.97 10.45
C ARG A 124 -9.27 -5.38 11.68
N ASP A 125 -10.56 -5.58 11.51
CA ASP A 125 -11.48 -5.93 12.59
C ASP A 125 -11.13 -7.31 13.19
N LEU A 126 -10.67 -8.26 12.37
CA LEU A 126 -10.15 -9.55 12.85
C LEU A 126 -8.88 -9.35 13.69
N ASN A 127 -7.93 -8.54 13.23
CA ASN A 127 -6.70 -8.26 13.96
C ASN A 127 -6.97 -7.56 15.30
N GLU A 128 -7.94 -6.65 15.36
CA GLU A 128 -8.39 -6.04 16.61
C GLU A 128 -8.98 -7.07 17.58
N LYS A 129 -9.84 -7.96 17.09
CA LYS A 129 -10.42 -9.05 17.91
C LYS A 129 -9.35 -9.96 18.49
N ILE A 130 -8.37 -10.34 17.67
CA ILE A 130 -7.22 -11.14 18.11
C ILE A 130 -6.44 -10.38 19.19
N ARG A 131 -6.12 -9.10 18.97
CA ARG A 131 -5.40 -8.28 19.96
C ARG A 131 -6.14 -8.21 21.30
N ARG A 132 -7.47 -8.05 21.27
CA ARG A 132 -8.29 -8.06 22.50
C ARG A 132 -8.25 -9.41 23.20
N ALA A 133 -8.36 -10.51 22.46
CA ALA A 133 -8.35 -11.87 23.01
C ALA A 133 -6.98 -12.29 23.60
N VAL A 134 -5.88 -11.78 23.05
CA VAL A 134 -4.52 -12.03 23.59
C VAL A 134 -4.24 -11.20 24.83
N ASN A 135 -4.77 -9.97 24.90
CA ASN A 135 -4.56 -9.05 26.01
C ASN A 135 -5.58 -9.22 27.16
N SER A 136 -6.59 -10.09 26.98
CA SER A 136 -7.58 -10.47 28.00
C SER A 136 -7.14 -11.71 28.77
#